data_AF-A0A0G4E4B8-F1
#
_entry.id   AF-A0A0G4E4B8-F1
#
_cell.length_a   1.000
_cell.length_b   1.000
_cell.length_c   1.000
_cell.angle_alpha   90.00
_cell.angle_beta   90.00
_cell.angle_gamma   90.00
#
_symmetry.space_group_name_H-M   'P 1'
#
loop_
_entity.id
_entity.type
_entity.pdbx_description
1 polymer ?
#
loop_
_entity_poly.entity_id
_entity_poly.type
_entity_poly.pdbx_seq_one_letter_code
_entity_poly.pdbx_strand_id
1 'polypeptide(L)'
;MNLSAEFDKAANLGVIAKKWFRLVEAQFEDAGITATKKTGLDAAASLLAPAALVAQFIKSEKLPLDRPLLVLVMSDDPVAIMDEGLWIGFAADLAGAAAVELFSTSTFVIHSDHFEPARKLGMPVFESIKAAEAQTRDWDLVVWIHPAIESGESGESAELVAALATKQVPICACMYNELDALIQSHGLSKWGFEFSWMDSQLAGATMNRSSVNKFGIATADVGIEGGWGAVMTRVTPASVQHDEVGWEQIKVAMGLYRLEGSTSGSWGFGSVLPGVSFNQYKPVGLIGNIAVDPKTGLLLAECSTTKVLNLAGHLWGAMLISMPSARFDLVPWAARVKLVFNAHMTKEDKRRGECIELLNNAFDAGMVEAGIALARGYERIGTAKAKEKAGQLYRRIGAGHPMSAYFLAHSALEAGLEDDFWTLIRSAASAEYPPAITDYGIALKDSGDYIEAGKMFIKSMQAGDAEAAFRFGEMMIKAGEYGEALKALRAAWTKNHAEAANTAHWLCTEMINHRLGKHGEVMRELKDIKFAIQKRTRLTNQLERDGA
;
A
#
# COMPACT_ATOMS: atom_id res chain seq x y z
N MET A 1 -21.27 -31.03 -16.86
CA MET A 1 -20.13 -31.98 -16.84
C MET A 1 -19.66 -32.15 -15.41
N ASN A 2 -19.50 -33.35 -14.83
CA ASN A 2 -19.04 -33.38 -13.43
C ASN A 2 -17.52 -33.19 -13.34
N LEU A 3 -17.08 -32.04 -12.82
CA LEU A 3 -15.68 -31.67 -12.59
C LEU A 3 -15.32 -31.58 -11.10
N SER A 4 -16.24 -31.91 -10.20
CA SER A 4 -16.10 -31.66 -8.76
C SER A 4 -14.96 -32.45 -8.13
N ALA A 5 -14.81 -33.73 -8.50
CA ALA A 5 -13.73 -34.57 -7.99
C ALA A 5 -12.33 -34.08 -8.41
N GLU A 6 -12.21 -33.53 -9.62
CA GLU A 6 -10.98 -32.93 -10.13
C GLU A 6 -10.72 -31.57 -9.49
N PHE A 7 -11.76 -30.76 -9.31
CA PHE A 7 -11.69 -29.48 -8.63
C PHE A 7 -11.13 -29.63 -7.21
N ASP A 8 -11.61 -30.62 -6.45
CA ASP A 8 -11.13 -30.89 -5.09
C ASP A 8 -9.65 -31.29 -5.06
N LYS A 9 -9.20 -32.07 -6.05
CA LYS A 9 -7.82 -32.56 -6.14
C LYS A 9 -6.86 -31.57 -6.82
N ALA A 10 -7.36 -30.62 -7.60
CA ALA A 10 -6.53 -29.71 -8.39
C ALA A 10 -5.62 -28.88 -7.47
N ALA A 11 -4.32 -28.78 -7.79
CA ALA A 11 -3.39 -28.01 -6.97
C ALA A 11 -3.57 -26.49 -7.15
N ASN A 12 -3.95 -26.06 -8.35
CA ASN A 12 -4.13 -24.66 -8.75
C ASN A 12 -5.12 -24.56 -9.93
N LEU A 13 -5.45 -23.33 -10.32
CA LEU A 13 -6.44 -23.05 -11.35
C LEU A 13 -6.02 -23.59 -12.73
N GLY A 14 -4.72 -23.54 -13.07
CA GLY A 14 -4.21 -24.04 -14.34
C GLY A 14 -4.44 -25.54 -14.55
N VAL A 15 -4.37 -26.34 -13.49
CA VAL A 15 -4.65 -27.79 -13.57
C VAL A 15 -6.10 -28.05 -13.97
N ILE A 16 -7.06 -27.39 -13.32
CA ILE A 16 -8.48 -27.59 -13.62
C ILE A 16 -8.88 -26.93 -14.95
N ALA A 17 -8.36 -25.72 -15.23
CA ALA A 17 -8.60 -24.99 -16.48
C ALA A 17 -8.16 -25.79 -17.71
N LYS A 18 -7.01 -26.46 -17.64
CA LYS A 18 -6.54 -27.33 -18.74
C LYS A 18 -7.52 -28.45 -19.06
N LYS A 19 -8.11 -29.07 -18.05
CA LYS A 19 -9.07 -30.16 -18.25
C LYS A 19 -10.40 -29.63 -18.75
N TRP A 20 -10.92 -28.59 -18.08
CA TRP A 20 -12.17 -27.93 -18.45
C TRP A 20 -12.13 -27.41 -19.89
N PHE A 21 -11.07 -26.70 -20.28
CA PHE A 21 -11.01 -26.09 -21.61
C PHE A 21 -10.97 -27.13 -22.73
N ARG A 22 -10.29 -28.26 -22.54
CA ARG A 22 -10.32 -29.38 -23.50
C ARG A 22 -11.73 -29.94 -23.71
N LEU A 23 -12.56 -29.95 -22.67
CA LEU A 23 -13.95 -30.42 -22.78
C LEU A 23 -14.81 -29.40 -23.52
N VAL A 24 -14.60 -28.11 -23.29
CA VAL A 24 -15.26 -27.03 -24.04
C VAL A 24 -14.86 -27.07 -25.52
N GLU A 25 -13.56 -27.23 -25.82
CA GLU A 25 -13.06 -27.38 -27.18
C GLU A 25 -13.67 -28.60 -27.88
N ALA A 26 -13.76 -29.75 -27.20
CA ALA A 26 -14.41 -30.93 -27.76
C ALA A 26 -15.89 -30.69 -28.08
N GLN A 27 -16.62 -29.93 -27.23
CA GLN A 27 -17.99 -29.54 -27.53
C GLN A 27 -18.09 -28.61 -28.74
N PHE A 28 -17.14 -27.67 -28.90
CA PHE A 28 -17.07 -26.85 -30.10
C PHE A 28 -16.82 -27.69 -31.35
N GLU A 29 -15.87 -28.63 -31.30
CA GLU A 29 -15.58 -29.55 -32.41
C GLU A 29 -16.79 -30.40 -32.78
N ASP A 30 -17.44 -31.03 -31.80
CA ASP A 30 -18.64 -31.86 -31.99
C ASP A 30 -19.81 -31.07 -32.60
N ALA A 31 -19.93 -29.77 -32.28
CA ALA A 31 -20.93 -28.87 -32.83
C ALA A 31 -20.53 -28.19 -34.15
N GLY A 32 -19.33 -28.47 -34.69
CA GLY A 32 -18.81 -27.82 -35.89
C GLY A 32 -18.54 -26.32 -35.73
N ILE A 33 -18.30 -25.85 -34.50
CA ILE A 33 -18.05 -24.45 -34.16
C ILE A 33 -16.53 -24.22 -34.13
N THR A 34 -16.04 -23.23 -34.87
CA THR A 34 -14.63 -22.83 -34.84
C THR A 34 -14.47 -21.55 -34.06
N ALA A 35 -13.66 -21.56 -33.00
CA ALA A 35 -13.25 -20.35 -32.30
C ALA A 35 -12.31 -19.52 -33.19
N THR A 36 -12.48 -18.20 -33.18
CA THR A 36 -11.72 -17.25 -34.03
C THR A 36 -10.23 -17.18 -33.66
N LYS A 37 -9.86 -17.57 -32.43
CA LYS A 37 -8.49 -17.47 -31.93
C LYS A 37 -8.10 -18.66 -31.06
N LYS A 38 -6.88 -19.18 -31.26
CA LYS A 38 -6.28 -20.17 -30.36
C LYS A 38 -6.07 -19.55 -29.00
N THR A 39 -6.45 -20.28 -27.96
CA THR A 39 -6.44 -19.78 -26.58
C THR A 39 -5.47 -20.57 -25.74
N GLY A 40 -4.56 -19.84 -25.10
CA GLY A 40 -3.57 -20.40 -24.20
C GLY A 40 -4.19 -20.81 -22.86
N LEU A 41 -3.44 -21.60 -22.09
CA LEU A 41 -3.87 -22.07 -20.78
C LEU A 41 -4.18 -20.90 -19.82
N ASP A 42 -3.41 -19.82 -19.87
CA ASP A 42 -3.60 -18.66 -18.98
C ASP A 42 -4.93 -17.94 -19.28
N ALA A 43 -5.27 -17.79 -20.56
CA ALA A 43 -6.56 -17.21 -20.95
C ALA A 43 -7.72 -18.13 -20.54
N ALA A 44 -7.59 -19.45 -20.73
CA ALA A 44 -8.59 -20.41 -20.25
C ALA A 44 -8.74 -20.38 -18.71
N ALA A 45 -7.64 -20.22 -17.97
CA ALA A 45 -7.67 -20.05 -16.53
C ALA A 45 -8.43 -18.77 -16.15
N SER A 46 -8.14 -17.64 -16.80
CA SER A 46 -8.87 -16.39 -16.57
C SER A 46 -10.37 -16.51 -16.81
N LEU A 47 -10.80 -17.22 -17.86
CA LEU A 47 -12.24 -17.47 -18.11
C LEU A 47 -12.89 -18.33 -17.01
N LEU A 48 -12.18 -19.34 -16.50
CA LEU A 48 -12.71 -20.25 -15.48
C LEU A 48 -12.65 -19.69 -14.04
N ALA A 49 -11.79 -18.70 -13.78
CA ALA A 49 -11.53 -18.18 -12.43
C ALA A 49 -12.81 -17.75 -11.69
N PRO A 50 -13.74 -16.99 -12.31
CA PRO A 50 -15.00 -16.62 -11.67
C PRO A 50 -15.86 -17.82 -11.24
N ALA A 51 -15.99 -18.84 -12.09
CA ALA A 51 -16.73 -20.07 -11.76
C ALA A 51 -16.06 -20.85 -10.62
N ALA A 52 -14.73 -20.94 -10.64
CA ALA A 52 -13.96 -21.59 -9.58
C ALA A 52 -14.14 -20.88 -8.23
N LEU A 53 -14.18 -19.55 -8.24
CA LEU A 53 -14.43 -18.75 -7.04
C LEU A 53 -15.84 -19.00 -6.47
N VAL A 54 -16.89 -18.92 -7.31
CA VAL A 54 -18.27 -19.19 -6.88
C VAL A 54 -18.40 -20.62 -6.35
N ALA A 55 -17.78 -21.61 -7.01
CA ALA A 55 -17.78 -22.99 -6.54
C ALA A 55 -17.07 -23.17 -5.19
N GLN A 56 -15.98 -22.43 -4.93
CA GLN A 56 -15.35 -22.43 -3.60
C GLN A 56 -16.29 -21.89 -2.53
N PHE A 57 -17.01 -20.79 -2.80
CA PHE A 57 -17.97 -20.23 -1.85
C PHE A 57 -19.16 -21.16 -1.59
N ILE A 58 -19.70 -21.81 -2.62
CA ILE A 58 -20.75 -22.84 -2.44
C ILE A 58 -20.28 -23.94 -1.48
N LYS A 59 -19.03 -24.42 -1.65
CA LYS A 59 -18.45 -25.45 -0.78
C LYS A 59 -18.12 -24.92 0.61
N SER A 60 -17.63 -23.68 0.76
CA SER A 60 -17.27 -23.11 2.06
C SER A 60 -18.51 -22.83 2.93
N GLU A 61 -19.60 -22.35 2.31
CA GLU A 61 -20.88 -22.12 2.97
C GLU A 61 -21.70 -23.40 3.16
N LYS A 62 -21.23 -24.54 2.63
CA LYS A 62 -21.87 -25.86 2.74
C LYS A 62 -23.33 -25.85 2.25
N LEU A 63 -23.57 -25.17 1.12
CA LEU A 63 -24.90 -25.05 0.54
C LEU A 63 -25.42 -26.41 0.03
N PRO A 64 -26.75 -26.62 -0.01
CA PRO A 64 -27.34 -27.86 -0.51
C PRO A 64 -27.03 -28.05 -2.00
N LEU A 65 -26.54 -29.23 -2.37
CA LEU A 65 -26.12 -29.53 -3.74
C LEU A 65 -27.17 -30.31 -4.55
N ASP A 66 -28.28 -30.70 -3.92
CA ASP A 66 -29.32 -31.56 -4.48
C ASP A 66 -30.46 -30.80 -5.18
N ARG A 67 -30.45 -29.46 -5.12
CA ARG A 67 -31.40 -28.58 -5.81
C ARG A 67 -30.68 -27.44 -6.55
N PRO A 68 -31.37 -26.75 -7.47
CA PRO A 68 -30.86 -25.50 -8.03
C PRO A 68 -30.57 -24.48 -6.93
N LEU A 69 -29.43 -23.80 -7.05
CA LEU A 69 -29.01 -22.70 -6.18
C LEU A 69 -29.21 -21.36 -6.91
N LEU A 70 -29.81 -20.37 -6.24
CA LEU A 70 -29.93 -19.01 -6.74
C LEU A 70 -28.76 -18.16 -6.24
N VAL A 71 -27.91 -17.73 -7.16
CA VAL A 71 -26.68 -17.00 -6.84
C VAL A 71 -26.67 -15.63 -7.51
N LEU A 72 -26.55 -14.58 -6.70
CA LEU A 72 -26.34 -13.21 -7.17
C LEU A 72 -24.84 -12.92 -7.23
N VAL A 73 -24.33 -12.54 -8.41
CA VAL A 73 -22.94 -12.15 -8.60
C VAL A 73 -22.87 -10.65 -8.88
N MET A 74 -22.07 -9.94 -8.09
CA MET A 74 -21.81 -8.52 -8.20
C MET A 74 -20.32 -8.30 -8.46
N SER A 75 -19.97 -7.29 -9.26
CA SER A 75 -18.57 -6.93 -9.49
C SER A 75 -18.42 -5.48 -9.90
N ASP A 76 -17.40 -4.83 -9.35
CA ASP A 76 -16.89 -3.52 -9.82
C ASP A 76 -15.74 -3.68 -10.83
N ASP A 77 -15.25 -4.92 -11.03
CA ASP A 77 -14.33 -5.29 -12.11
C ASP A 77 -15.13 -5.88 -13.29
N PRO A 78 -15.24 -5.19 -14.44
CA PRO A 78 -15.94 -5.69 -15.61
C PRO A 78 -15.38 -7.02 -16.16
N VAL A 79 -14.09 -7.31 -15.92
CA VAL A 79 -13.46 -8.57 -16.37
C VAL A 79 -14.03 -9.77 -15.61
N ALA A 80 -14.53 -9.57 -14.39
CA ALA A 80 -15.10 -10.63 -13.54
C ALA A 80 -16.32 -11.34 -14.10
N ILE A 81 -17.07 -10.59 -14.86
CA ILE A 81 -18.41 -10.90 -15.35
C ILE A 81 -18.44 -10.79 -16.87
N MET A 82 -17.25 -10.79 -17.49
CA MET A 82 -17.07 -10.86 -18.94
C MET A 82 -17.86 -12.04 -19.51
N ASP A 83 -18.22 -11.94 -20.79
CA ASP A 83 -19.03 -12.93 -21.49
C ASP A 83 -20.40 -13.13 -20.85
N GLU A 84 -20.93 -12.07 -20.23
CA GLU A 84 -22.23 -12.07 -19.54
C GLU A 84 -22.31 -13.20 -18.49
N GLY A 85 -21.19 -13.46 -17.81
CA GLY A 85 -21.04 -14.50 -16.80
C GLY A 85 -21.24 -15.93 -17.32
N LEU A 86 -21.22 -16.15 -18.62
CA LEU A 86 -21.37 -17.48 -19.24
C LEU A 86 -20.45 -18.51 -18.59
N TRP A 87 -19.19 -18.14 -18.35
CA TRP A 87 -18.20 -19.04 -17.76
C TRP A 87 -18.45 -19.31 -16.28
N ILE A 88 -19.13 -18.40 -15.57
CA ILE A 88 -19.55 -18.61 -14.18
C ILE A 88 -20.56 -19.76 -14.10
N GLY A 89 -21.30 -20.05 -15.18
CA GLY A 89 -22.25 -21.17 -15.26
C GLY A 89 -21.60 -22.54 -14.97
N PHE A 90 -20.28 -22.67 -15.12
CA PHE A 90 -19.55 -23.88 -14.74
C PHE A 90 -19.36 -24.05 -13.22
N ALA A 91 -19.80 -23.09 -12.40
CA ALA A 91 -19.74 -23.21 -10.94
C ALA A 91 -20.49 -24.44 -10.43
N ALA A 92 -21.63 -24.80 -11.05
CA ALA A 92 -22.37 -26.01 -10.69
C ALA A 92 -21.54 -27.28 -10.90
N ASP A 93 -20.89 -27.38 -12.07
CA ASP A 93 -20.04 -28.50 -12.47
C ASP A 93 -18.82 -28.67 -11.55
N LEU A 94 -18.24 -27.57 -11.09
CA LEU A 94 -17.09 -27.54 -10.17
C LEU A 94 -17.50 -27.78 -8.70
N ALA A 95 -18.63 -27.23 -8.28
CA ALA A 95 -19.18 -27.44 -6.94
C ALA A 95 -19.72 -28.87 -6.76
N GLY A 96 -20.20 -29.48 -7.85
CA GLY A 96 -21.00 -30.71 -7.80
C GLY A 96 -22.45 -30.42 -7.40
N ALA A 97 -22.95 -29.21 -7.66
CA ALA A 97 -24.35 -28.83 -7.43
C ALA A 97 -25.23 -29.27 -8.60
N ALA A 98 -26.52 -29.51 -8.35
CA ALA A 98 -27.48 -29.88 -9.37
C ALA A 98 -27.62 -28.81 -10.46
N ALA A 99 -27.71 -27.54 -10.06
CA ALA A 99 -27.69 -26.38 -10.94
C ALA A 99 -27.32 -25.12 -10.15
N VAL A 100 -26.80 -24.10 -10.84
CA VAL A 100 -26.57 -22.76 -10.29
C VAL A 100 -27.22 -21.76 -11.25
N GLU A 101 -28.28 -21.10 -10.79
CA GLU A 101 -28.95 -20.02 -11.50
C GLU A 101 -28.28 -18.69 -11.14
N LEU A 102 -27.76 -18.00 -12.16
CA LEU A 102 -26.90 -16.83 -11.99
C LEU A 102 -27.64 -15.55 -12.32
N PHE A 103 -27.53 -14.59 -11.42
CA PHE A 103 -28.07 -13.25 -11.58
C PHE A 103 -26.95 -12.22 -11.40
N SER A 104 -27.09 -11.05 -12.02
CA SER A 104 -26.14 -9.96 -11.86
C SER A 104 -26.83 -8.61 -11.87
N THR A 105 -26.39 -7.71 -11.00
CA THR A 105 -26.77 -6.28 -11.05
C THR A 105 -25.95 -5.50 -12.07
N SER A 106 -24.90 -6.11 -12.63
CA SER A 106 -24.01 -5.41 -13.54
C SER A 106 -24.62 -5.22 -14.92
N THR A 107 -24.28 -4.08 -15.52
CA THR A 107 -24.65 -3.71 -16.88
C THR A 107 -23.44 -3.71 -17.83
N PHE A 108 -22.27 -4.14 -17.38
CA PHE A 108 -21.07 -4.17 -18.22
C PHE A 108 -21.19 -5.28 -19.28
N VAL A 109 -20.86 -4.93 -20.52
CA VAL A 109 -20.81 -5.88 -21.64
C VAL A 109 -19.39 -5.87 -22.20
N ILE A 110 -18.65 -6.92 -21.86
CA ILE A 110 -17.32 -7.19 -22.40
C ILE A 110 -17.37 -8.61 -22.92
N HIS A 111 -16.96 -8.81 -24.18
CA HIS A 111 -16.95 -10.11 -24.82
C HIS A 111 -15.53 -10.52 -25.20
N SER A 112 -15.16 -11.76 -24.87
CA SER A 112 -13.98 -12.45 -25.34
C SER A 112 -14.22 -13.05 -26.73
N ASP A 113 -13.13 -13.50 -27.36
CA ASP A 113 -13.18 -14.21 -28.64
C ASP A 113 -13.99 -15.54 -28.58
N HIS A 114 -14.34 -16.02 -27.37
CA HIS A 114 -15.11 -17.26 -27.17
C HIS A 114 -16.59 -17.04 -26.89
N PHE A 115 -17.04 -15.80 -26.70
CA PHE A 115 -18.43 -15.51 -26.38
C PHE A 115 -19.40 -16.07 -27.44
N GLU A 116 -19.20 -15.66 -28.70
CA GLU A 116 -20.05 -16.09 -29.82
C GLU A 116 -20.04 -17.61 -30.05
N PRO A 117 -18.87 -18.30 -30.06
CA PRO A 117 -18.83 -19.76 -30.05
C PRO A 117 -19.65 -20.40 -28.93
N ALA A 118 -19.49 -19.92 -27.69
CA ALA A 118 -20.17 -20.47 -26.52
C ALA A 118 -21.69 -20.24 -26.55
N ARG A 119 -22.14 -19.08 -27.06
CA ARG A 119 -23.56 -18.79 -27.28
C ARG A 119 -24.18 -19.73 -28.31
N LYS A 120 -23.46 -20.09 -29.38
CA LYS A 120 -23.92 -21.07 -30.38
C LYS A 120 -24.06 -22.48 -29.81
N LEU A 121 -23.30 -22.85 -28.78
CA LEU A 121 -23.51 -24.08 -28.02
C LEU A 121 -24.74 -24.04 -27.10
N GLY A 122 -25.41 -22.89 -26.98
CA GLY A 122 -26.57 -22.72 -26.10
C GLY A 122 -26.18 -22.58 -24.62
N MET A 123 -24.94 -22.19 -24.32
CA MET A 123 -24.54 -21.93 -22.94
C MET A 123 -25.30 -20.74 -22.37
N PRO A 124 -25.89 -20.86 -21.16
CA PRO A 124 -26.64 -19.79 -20.53
C PRO A 124 -25.70 -18.67 -20.07
N VAL A 125 -26.23 -17.45 -20.05
CA VAL A 125 -25.62 -16.25 -19.46
C VAL A 125 -26.35 -15.91 -18.15
N PHE A 126 -25.84 -14.98 -17.34
CA PHE A 126 -26.59 -14.52 -16.17
C PHE A 126 -27.90 -13.80 -16.57
N GLU A 127 -28.88 -13.79 -15.66
CA GLU A 127 -30.05 -12.92 -15.76
C GLU A 127 -29.73 -11.55 -15.13
N SER A 128 -29.98 -10.47 -15.86
CA SER A 128 -29.80 -9.11 -15.33
C SER A 128 -30.96 -8.76 -14.41
N ILE A 129 -30.64 -8.22 -13.22
CA ILE A 129 -31.62 -7.83 -12.20
C ILE A 129 -31.28 -6.45 -11.64
N LYS A 130 -32.29 -5.62 -11.38
CA LYS A 130 -32.08 -4.31 -10.73
C LYS A 130 -31.80 -4.49 -9.24
N ALA A 131 -31.02 -3.58 -8.65
CA ALA A 131 -30.70 -3.64 -7.21
C ALA A 131 -31.96 -3.71 -6.31
N ALA A 132 -32.99 -2.91 -6.60
CA ALA A 132 -34.25 -2.93 -5.86
C ALA A 132 -34.98 -4.29 -5.93
N GLU A 133 -34.95 -4.95 -7.09
CA GLU A 133 -35.55 -6.28 -7.28
C GLU A 133 -34.71 -7.34 -6.57
N ALA A 134 -33.39 -7.27 -6.72
CA ALA A 134 -32.44 -8.16 -6.06
C ALA A 134 -32.55 -8.09 -4.54
N GLN A 135 -32.79 -6.91 -3.96
CA GLN A 135 -32.98 -6.73 -2.53
C GLN A 135 -34.19 -7.52 -1.99
N THR A 136 -35.23 -7.71 -2.78
CA THR A 136 -36.48 -8.38 -2.35
C THR A 136 -36.49 -9.89 -2.54
N ARG A 137 -35.57 -10.42 -3.35
CA ARG A 137 -35.49 -11.84 -3.66
C ARG A 137 -34.74 -12.62 -2.59
N ASP A 138 -35.12 -13.89 -2.42
CA ASP A 138 -34.39 -14.84 -1.58
C ASP A 138 -33.24 -15.45 -2.37
N TRP A 139 -32.02 -15.34 -1.82
CA TRP A 139 -30.78 -15.82 -2.43
C TRP A 139 -30.17 -16.93 -1.58
N ASP A 140 -29.61 -17.94 -2.24
CA ASP A 140 -28.80 -18.96 -1.55
C ASP A 140 -27.39 -18.46 -1.25
N LEU A 141 -26.87 -17.59 -2.13
CA LEU A 141 -25.54 -16.99 -2.01
C LEU A 141 -25.48 -15.66 -2.78
N VAL A 142 -24.80 -14.68 -2.20
CA VAL A 142 -24.37 -13.47 -2.89
C VAL A 142 -22.84 -13.48 -2.95
N VAL A 143 -22.29 -13.21 -4.13
CA VAL A 143 -20.84 -13.14 -4.36
C VAL A 143 -20.48 -11.74 -4.86
N TRP A 144 -19.66 -11.01 -4.11
CA TRP A 144 -19.13 -9.72 -4.54
C TRP A 144 -17.66 -9.83 -4.91
N ILE A 145 -17.37 -9.72 -6.19
CA ILE A 145 -16.02 -9.82 -6.73
C ILE A 145 -15.42 -8.42 -6.83
N HIS A 146 -14.25 -8.22 -6.22
CA HIS A 146 -13.49 -6.98 -6.27
C HIS A 146 -14.32 -5.72 -5.94
N PRO A 147 -14.91 -5.64 -4.73
CA PRO A 147 -15.51 -4.40 -4.26
C PRO A 147 -14.52 -3.24 -4.37
N ALA A 148 -14.99 -2.08 -4.84
CA ALA A 148 -14.18 -0.86 -4.96
C ALA A 148 -14.87 0.33 -4.29
N ILE A 149 -15.34 0.17 -3.05
CA ILE A 149 -16.15 1.15 -2.32
C ILE A 149 -15.40 2.47 -2.17
N GLU A 150 -14.06 2.43 -2.05
CA GLU A 150 -13.22 3.61 -1.92
C GLU A 150 -13.20 4.50 -3.17
N SER A 151 -13.58 3.95 -4.32
CA SER A 151 -13.73 4.72 -5.56
C SER A 151 -14.99 5.59 -5.61
N GLY A 152 -15.97 5.31 -4.74
CA GLY A 152 -17.27 5.97 -4.73
C GLY A 152 -18.28 5.44 -5.76
N GLU A 153 -17.88 4.51 -6.63
CA GLU A 153 -18.75 3.94 -7.67
C GLU A 153 -19.68 2.84 -7.13
N SER A 154 -19.29 2.20 -6.02
CA SER A 154 -19.99 1.02 -5.49
C SER A 154 -21.02 1.30 -4.39
N GLY A 155 -21.52 2.55 -4.29
CA GLY A 155 -22.44 2.95 -3.21
C GLY A 155 -23.74 2.14 -3.18
N GLU A 156 -24.40 1.97 -4.33
CA GLU A 156 -25.63 1.18 -4.46
C GLU A 156 -25.38 -0.31 -4.16
N SER A 157 -24.23 -0.85 -4.61
CA SER A 157 -23.80 -2.22 -4.31
C SER A 157 -23.61 -2.45 -2.81
N ALA A 158 -22.97 -1.50 -2.10
CA ALA A 158 -22.77 -1.59 -0.67
C ALA A 158 -24.09 -1.53 0.12
N GLU A 159 -25.03 -0.67 -0.29
CA GLU A 159 -26.37 -0.59 0.29
C GLU A 159 -27.16 -1.89 0.10
N LEU A 160 -27.12 -2.46 -1.12
CA LEU A 160 -27.76 -3.74 -1.41
C LEU A 160 -27.18 -4.86 -0.53
N VAL A 161 -25.86 -4.93 -0.42
CA VAL A 161 -25.17 -5.93 0.40
C VAL A 161 -25.52 -5.79 1.88
N ALA A 162 -25.55 -4.58 2.42
CA ALA A 162 -25.98 -4.34 3.80
C ALA A 162 -27.44 -4.77 4.03
N ALA A 163 -28.34 -4.48 3.08
CA ALA A 163 -29.74 -4.87 3.16
C ALA A 163 -29.92 -6.40 3.13
N LEU A 164 -29.18 -7.10 2.26
CA LEU A 164 -29.20 -8.57 2.18
C LEU A 164 -28.55 -9.23 3.40
N ALA A 165 -27.45 -8.66 3.92
CA ALA A 165 -26.79 -9.16 5.13
C ALA A 165 -27.71 -9.05 6.36
N THR A 166 -28.52 -8.00 6.46
CA THR A 166 -29.54 -7.85 7.51
C THR A 166 -30.58 -8.97 7.48
N LYS A 167 -30.85 -9.54 6.30
CA LYS A 167 -31.73 -10.71 6.11
C LYS A 167 -31.02 -12.05 6.32
N GLN A 168 -29.76 -12.05 6.75
CA GLN A 168 -28.94 -13.24 6.97
C GLN A 168 -28.70 -14.06 5.70
N VAL A 169 -28.76 -13.43 4.52
CA VAL A 169 -28.33 -14.05 3.27
C VAL A 169 -26.81 -14.29 3.36
N PRO A 170 -26.28 -15.47 3.01
CA PRO A 170 -24.84 -15.68 2.92
C PRO A 170 -24.22 -14.79 1.85
N ILE A 171 -23.31 -13.89 2.25
CA ILE A 171 -22.58 -13.01 1.33
C ILE A 171 -21.09 -13.26 1.48
N CYS A 172 -20.47 -13.70 0.39
CA CYS A 172 -19.03 -13.87 0.29
C CYS A 172 -18.46 -12.83 -0.67
N ALA A 173 -17.23 -12.39 -0.42
CA ALA A 173 -16.56 -11.44 -1.28
C ALA A 173 -15.10 -11.84 -1.53
N CYS A 174 -14.53 -11.28 -2.60
CA CYS A 174 -13.16 -11.57 -2.98
C CYS A 174 -12.38 -10.31 -3.34
N MET A 175 -11.16 -10.19 -2.80
CA MET A 175 -10.29 -9.02 -2.89
C MET A 175 -8.94 -9.37 -3.49
N TYR A 176 -8.21 -8.36 -3.96
CA TYR A 176 -6.89 -8.55 -4.59
C TYR A 176 -5.81 -8.99 -3.59
N ASN A 177 -5.88 -8.50 -2.35
CA ASN A 177 -4.93 -8.81 -1.29
C ASN A 177 -5.54 -8.42 0.08
N GLU A 178 -4.77 -8.64 1.15
CA GLU A 178 -5.21 -8.35 2.51
C GLU A 178 -5.47 -6.85 2.75
N LEU A 179 -4.64 -5.95 2.19
CA LEU A 179 -4.84 -4.50 2.32
C LEU A 179 -6.16 -4.08 1.67
N ASP A 180 -6.46 -4.60 0.48
CA ASP A 180 -7.72 -4.36 -0.22
C ASP A 180 -8.91 -4.84 0.64
N ALA A 181 -8.88 -6.05 1.20
CA ALA A 181 -9.92 -6.54 2.11
C ALA A 181 -10.15 -5.63 3.34
N LEU A 182 -9.07 -5.10 3.93
CA LEU A 182 -9.16 -4.15 5.04
C LEU A 182 -9.75 -2.81 4.60
N ILE A 183 -9.35 -2.28 3.43
CA ILE A 183 -9.90 -1.03 2.85
C ILE A 183 -11.38 -1.17 2.59
N GLN A 184 -11.81 -2.25 1.91
CA GLN A 184 -13.22 -2.47 1.62
C GLN A 184 -14.05 -2.62 2.90
N SER A 185 -13.46 -3.18 3.96
CA SER A 185 -14.12 -3.29 5.28
C SER A 185 -14.31 -1.93 5.95
N HIS A 186 -13.36 -1.00 5.82
CA HIS A 186 -13.56 0.40 6.24
C HIS A 186 -14.76 1.01 5.50
N GLY A 187 -14.86 0.80 4.19
CA GLY A 187 -15.99 1.27 3.39
C GLY A 187 -17.34 0.70 3.84
N LEU A 188 -17.41 -0.60 4.09
CA LEU A 188 -18.65 -1.28 4.48
C LEU A 188 -19.08 -0.98 5.93
N SER A 189 -18.13 -0.64 6.82
CA SER A 189 -18.39 -0.40 8.24
C SER A 189 -19.43 0.69 8.53
N LYS A 190 -19.62 1.64 7.59
CA LYS A 190 -20.68 2.66 7.66
C LYS A 190 -22.08 2.06 7.83
N TRP A 191 -22.31 0.87 7.26
CA TRP A 191 -23.58 0.16 7.35
C TRP A 191 -23.61 -0.87 8.48
N GLY A 192 -22.60 -0.91 9.36
CA GLY A 192 -22.51 -1.85 10.48
C GLY A 192 -22.07 -3.25 10.09
N PHE A 193 -21.46 -3.43 8.92
CA PHE A 193 -20.94 -4.69 8.42
C PHE A 193 -19.46 -4.60 8.05
N GLU A 194 -18.76 -5.72 8.00
CA GLU A 194 -17.36 -5.83 7.59
C GLU A 194 -17.16 -7.02 6.65
N PHE A 195 -16.06 -7.03 5.90
CA PHE A 195 -15.60 -8.22 5.20
C PHE A 195 -14.65 -9.01 6.11
N SER A 196 -15.23 -9.86 6.96
CA SER A 196 -14.48 -10.74 7.87
C SER A 196 -13.69 -11.80 7.11
N TRP A 197 -12.65 -12.32 7.75
CA TRP A 197 -11.97 -13.53 7.30
C TRP A 197 -12.94 -14.72 7.28
N MET A 198 -12.63 -15.74 6.47
CA MET A 198 -13.55 -16.88 6.30
C MET A 198 -13.86 -17.61 7.62
N ASP A 199 -12.94 -17.58 8.59
CA ASP A 199 -13.06 -18.25 9.88
C ASP A 199 -13.06 -17.33 11.11
N SER A 200 -12.93 -16.02 10.93
CA SER A 200 -12.78 -15.08 12.04
C SER A 200 -13.17 -13.65 11.64
N GLN A 201 -13.66 -12.88 12.60
CA GLN A 201 -13.89 -11.44 12.42
C GLN A 201 -12.56 -10.67 12.39
N LEU A 202 -12.59 -9.44 11.88
CA LEU A 202 -11.38 -8.62 11.72
C LEU A 202 -10.76 -8.23 13.07
N ALA A 203 -11.59 -7.91 14.06
CA ALA A 203 -11.10 -7.52 15.38
C ALA A 203 -10.32 -8.67 16.03
N GLY A 204 -9.02 -8.47 16.21
CA GLY A 204 -8.15 -9.41 16.92
C GLY A 204 -7.68 -10.63 16.12
N ALA A 205 -7.95 -10.69 14.81
CA ALA A 205 -7.48 -11.79 13.96
C ALA A 205 -6.65 -11.29 12.77
N THR A 206 -5.57 -12.03 12.47
CA THR A 206 -4.81 -11.89 11.23
C THR A 206 -5.34 -12.84 10.18
N MET A 207 -5.33 -12.43 8.91
CA MET A 207 -5.69 -13.31 7.79
C MET A 207 -4.89 -14.62 7.85
N ASN A 208 -5.56 -15.74 7.61
CA ASN A 208 -4.93 -17.05 7.56
C ASN A 208 -5.30 -17.80 6.27
N ARG A 209 -4.86 -19.06 6.16
CA ARG A 209 -5.01 -19.88 4.94
C ARG A 209 -6.47 -20.15 4.54
N SER A 210 -7.43 -20.09 5.46
CA SER A 210 -8.86 -20.28 5.14
C SER A 210 -9.41 -19.18 4.23
N SER A 211 -8.85 -17.97 4.34
CA SER A 211 -9.19 -16.83 3.50
C SER A 211 -8.37 -16.76 2.21
N VAL A 212 -7.47 -17.72 1.95
CA VAL A 212 -6.68 -17.72 0.72
C VAL A 212 -7.44 -18.46 -0.37
N ASN A 213 -7.74 -17.77 -1.48
CA ASN A 213 -8.32 -18.42 -2.64
C ASN A 213 -7.27 -19.31 -3.32
N LYS A 214 -7.45 -20.63 -3.20
CA LYS A 214 -6.59 -21.65 -3.84
C LYS A 214 -6.52 -21.54 -5.36
N PHE A 215 -7.53 -20.91 -5.98
CA PHE A 215 -7.65 -20.71 -7.42
C PHE A 215 -7.51 -19.24 -7.82
N GLY A 216 -7.03 -18.37 -6.93
CA GLY A 216 -6.67 -17.00 -7.29
C GLY A 216 -5.52 -16.99 -8.31
N ILE A 217 -5.55 -16.04 -9.24
CA ILE A 217 -4.47 -15.88 -10.23
C ILE A 217 -3.38 -15.05 -9.55
N ALA A 218 -2.34 -15.66 -8.99
CA ALA A 218 -1.20 -14.90 -8.45
C ALA A 218 -0.28 -14.43 -9.58
N THR A 219 0.12 -13.15 -9.61
CA THR A 219 1.04 -12.63 -10.64
C THR A 219 2.52 -12.72 -10.27
N ALA A 220 2.91 -13.33 -9.14
CA ALA A 220 4.32 -13.57 -8.81
C ALA A 220 4.61 -14.82 -7.95
N ASP A 221 5.76 -15.46 -8.25
CA ASP A 221 6.36 -16.66 -7.63
C ASP A 221 6.83 -16.45 -6.16
N VAL A 222 5.97 -16.05 -5.22
CA VAL A 222 6.20 -16.28 -3.77
C VAL A 222 4.94 -15.91 -2.97
N GLY A 223 4.15 -16.92 -2.60
CA GLY A 223 3.18 -16.92 -1.49
C GLY A 223 2.53 -15.58 -1.12
N ILE A 224 1.46 -15.24 -1.85
CA ILE A 224 0.49 -14.14 -1.65
C ILE A 224 1.05 -12.75 -2.00
N GLU A 225 1.17 -12.51 -3.31
CA GLU A 225 1.04 -11.16 -3.88
C GLU A 225 0.23 -11.20 -5.19
N GLY A 226 -0.95 -10.57 -5.11
CA GLY A 226 -1.64 -9.88 -6.19
C GLY A 226 -1.99 -10.66 -7.45
N GLY A 227 -3.20 -11.15 -7.51
CA GLY A 227 -3.95 -11.09 -8.75
C GLY A 227 -5.37 -11.58 -8.51
N TRP A 228 -6.07 -11.94 -9.59
CA TRP A 228 -7.52 -12.03 -9.62
C TRP A 228 -8.07 -12.89 -8.47
N GLY A 229 -8.85 -12.26 -7.58
CA GLY A 229 -9.51 -12.87 -6.43
C GLY A 229 -8.63 -13.63 -5.43
N ALA A 230 -7.54 -13.08 -4.90
CA ALA A 230 -6.63 -13.80 -4.02
C ALA A 230 -7.14 -14.03 -2.58
N VAL A 231 -7.96 -13.11 -2.05
CA VAL A 231 -8.44 -13.15 -0.66
C VAL A 231 -9.95 -13.32 -0.62
N MET A 232 -10.41 -14.38 0.04
CA MET A 232 -11.81 -14.67 0.31
C MET A 232 -12.23 -14.09 1.66
N THR A 233 -13.42 -13.50 1.69
CA THR A 233 -14.03 -12.95 2.90
C THR A 233 -15.51 -13.27 2.94
N ARG A 234 -16.13 -13.05 4.10
CA ARG A 234 -17.58 -13.07 4.28
C ARG A 234 -18.06 -11.79 4.93
N VAL A 235 -19.26 -11.36 4.56
CA VAL A 235 -19.88 -10.21 5.21
C VAL A 235 -20.47 -10.65 6.55
N THR A 236 -20.05 -10.00 7.63
CA THR A 236 -20.62 -10.22 8.96
C THR A 236 -20.86 -8.88 9.66
N PRO A 237 -21.64 -8.83 10.76
CA PRO A 237 -21.74 -7.63 11.58
C PRO A 237 -20.36 -7.12 11.98
N ALA A 238 -20.14 -5.82 11.85
CA ALA A 238 -18.84 -5.20 12.09
C ALA A 238 -18.37 -5.44 13.53
N SER A 239 -17.15 -5.95 13.66
CA SER A 239 -16.43 -6.10 14.93
C SER A 239 -15.58 -4.88 15.27
N VAL A 240 -15.46 -3.96 14.32
CA VAL A 240 -14.67 -2.73 14.36
C VAL A 240 -15.57 -1.51 14.20
N GLN A 241 -15.13 -0.36 14.73
CA GLN A 241 -15.90 0.88 14.65
C GLN A 241 -15.67 1.58 13.30
N HIS A 242 -16.73 2.21 12.78
CA HIS A 242 -16.62 3.09 11.61
C HIS A 242 -15.87 4.37 12.00
N ASP A 243 -14.81 4.67 11.26
CA ASP A 243 -14.05 5.92 11.34
C ASP A 243 -14.27 6.72 10.04
N GLU A 244 -15.17 7.70 10.09
CA GLU A 244 -15.51 8.54 8.94
C GLU A 244 -14.29 9.35 8.46
N VAL A 245 -13.49 9.89 9.38
CA VAL A 245 -12.31 10.70 9.04
C VAL A 245 -11.23 9.83 8.41
N GLY A 246 -10.96 8.67 9.01
CA GLY A 246 -10.03 7.67 8.46
C GLY A 246 -10.48 7.17 7.09
N TRP A 247 -11.79 6.96 6.90
CA TRP A 247 -12.33 6.53 5.60
C TRP A 247 -12.10 7.56 4.49
N GLU A 248 -12.32 8.85 4.76
CA GLU A 248 -12.02 9.90 3.78
C GLU A 248 -10.52 9.95 3.43
N GLN A 249 -9.64 9.77 4.42
CA GLN A 249 -8.19 9.71 4.20
C GLN A 249 -7.79 8.50 3.33
N ILE A 250 -8.41 7.35 3.56
CA ILE A 250 -8.20 6.14 2.74
C ILE A 250 -8.60 6.40 1.30
N LYS A 251 -9.80 6.95 1.04
CA LYS A 251 -10.26 7.25 -0.32
C LYS A 251 -9.30 8.18 -1.06
N VAL A 252 -8.86 9.27 -0.43
CA VAL A 252 -7.93 10.22 -1.06
C VAL A 252 -6.57 9.58 -1.31
N ALA A 253 -6.04 8.81 -0.35
CA ALA A 253 -4.77 8.11 -0.51
C ALA A 253 -4.81 7.04 -1.61
N MET A 254 -5.91 6.28 -1.71
CA MET A 254 -6.08 5.24 -2.72
C MET A 254 -6.36 5.83 -4.11
N GLY A 255 -7.12 6.92 -4.20
CA GLY A 255 -7.29 7.68 -5.44
C GLY A 255 -5.95 8.20 -5.95
N LEU A 256 -5.12 8.75 -5.07
CA LEU A 256 -3.77 9.20 -5.41
C LEU A 256 -2.88 8.03 -5.86
N TYR A 257 -2.89 6.92 -5.11
CA TYR A 257 -2.12 5.71 -5.44
C TYR A 257 -2.49 5.15 -6.83
N ARG A 258 -3.79 5.16 -7.19
CA ARG A 258 -4.29 4.75 -8.50
C ARG A 258 -3.79 5.66 -9.61
N LEU A 259 -3.85 6.99 -9.42
CA LEU A 259 -3.39 7.97 -10.41
C LEU A 259 -1.88 7.87 -10.66
N GLU A 260 -1.09 7.55 -9.63
CA GLU A 260 0.35 7.29 -9.76
C GLU A 260 0.68 6.10 -10.67
N GLY A 261 -0.28 5.21 -10.94
CA GLY A 261 -0.05 3.99 -11.72
C GLY A 261 0.85 2.98 -10.99
N SER A 262 0.99 3.14 -9.68
CA SER A 262 1.76 2.23 -8.84
C SER A 262 1.07 0.88 -8.81
N THR A 263 1.72 -0.14 -9.35
CA THR A 263 1.33 -1.55 -9.17
C THR A 263 1.71 -1.99 -7.74
N SER A 264 1.10 -3.06 -7.24
CA SER A 264 1.41 -3.65 -5.93
C SER A 264 2.90 -3.62 -5.63
N GLY A 265 3.28 -2.93 -4.55
CA GLY A 265 4.65 -2.97 -4.04
C GLY A 265 4.97 -4.38 -3.55
N SER A 266 6.25 -4.77 -3.62
CA SER A 266 6.74 -6.08 -3.15
C SER A 266 6.74 -6.24 -1.62
N TRP A 267 6.11 -5.31 -0.90
CA TRP A 267 6.12 -5.23 0.55
C TRP A 267 4.72 -5.48 1.08
N GLY A 268 4.58 -6.55 1.86
CA GLY A 268 3.33 -6.86 2.55
C GLY A 268 2.95 -5.75 3.53
N PHE A 269 1.72 -5.25 3.41
CA PHE A 269 1.17 -4.26 4.32
C PHE A 269 1.16 -4.76 5.77
N GLY A 270 1.65 -3.94 6.69
CA GLY A 270 1.78 -4.27 8.11
C GLY A 270 2.79 -5.40 8.40
N SER A 271 3.52 -5.90 7.40
CA SER A 271 4.53 -6.94 7.59
C SER A 271 5.89 -6.34 7.91
N VAL A 272 6.67 -7.03 8.74
CA VAL A 272 8.06 -6.67 9.00
C VAL A 272 8.90 -7.06 7.79
N LEU A 273 9.64 -6.10 7.23
CA LEU A 273 10.50 -6.34 6.08
C LEU A 273 11.80 -7.03 6.50
N PRO A 274 12.08 -8.25 6.03
CA PRO A 274 13.29 -8.98 6.39
C PRO A 274 14.53 -8.39 5.69
N GLY A 275 15.69 -8.41 6.35
CA GLY A 275 16.98 -8.14 5.71
C GLY A 275 17.37 -6.66 5.56
N VAL A 276 16.58 -5.73 6.09
CA VAL A 276 16.91 -4.29 6.08
C VAL A 276 18.06 -3.99 7.07
N SER A 277 19.18 -3.47 6.55
CA SER A 277 20.39 -3.07 7.30
C SER A 277 20.82 -4.05 8.39
N PHE A 278 21.12 -5.31 8.03
CA PHE A 278 21.56 -6.35 8.98
C PHE A 278 20.60 -6.57 10.17
N ASN A 279 19.28 -6.44 9.94
CA ASN A 279 18.23 -6.53 10.97
C ASN A 279 18.33 -5.46 12.07
N GLN A 280 19.07 -4.36 11.84
CA GLN A 280 19.12 -3.24 12.80
C GLN A 280 17.78 -2.51 12.88
N TYR A 281 17.12 -2.38 11.74
CA TYR A 281 15.76 -1.84 11.65
C TYR A 281 14.81 -3.00 11.38
N LYS A 282 13.61 -2.93 11.94
CA LYS A 282 12.50 -3.85 11.62
C LYS A 282 11.37 -3.03 11.00
N PRO A 283 11.54 -2.52 9.76
CA PRO A 283 10.55 -1.65 9.17
C PRO A 283 9.26 -2.42 8.92
N VAL A 284 8.14 -1.73 9.05
CA VAL A 284 6.80 -2.23 8.75
C VAL A 284 6.36 -1.64 7.42
N GLY A 285 5.97 -2.50 6.47
CA GLY A 285 5.46 -2.08 5.15
C GLY A 285 4.12 -1.34 5.25
N LEU A 286 3.97 -0.27 4.49
CA LEU A 286 2.78 0.60 4.44
C LEU A 286 2.27 0.76 2.99
N ILE A 287 1.26 1.59 2.81
CA ILE A 287 0.68 1.93 1.51
C ILE A 287 1.72 2.64 0.63
N GLY A 288 1.78 2.27 -0.66
CA GLY A 288 2.61 2.98 -1.63
C GLY A 288 4.09 2.63 -1.60
N ASN A 289 4.46 1.41 -1.17
CA ASN A 289 5.85 0.96 -1.07
C ASN A 289 6.71 1.85 -0.15
N ILE A 290 6.06 2.37 0.90
CA ILE A 290 6.69 3.07 2.02
C ILE A 290 6.82 2.07 3.17
N ALA A 291 7.88 2.17 3.96
CA ALA A 291 8.03 1.44 5.20
C ALA A 291 8.39 2.40 6.33
N VAL A 292 7.97 2.07 7.53
CA VAL A 292 8.30 2.84 8.74
C VAL A 292 9.09 1.98 9.70
N ASP A 293 10.19 2.51 10.24
CA ASP A 293 10.78 1.92 11.44
C ASP A 293 9.97 2.37 12.67
N PRO A 294 9.22 1.48 13.34
CA PRO A 294 8.35 1.85 14.45
C PRO A 294 9.10 2.36 15.68
N LYS A 295 10.42 2.16 15.76
CA LYS A 295 11.23 2.66 16.89
C LYS A 295 11.66 4.11 16.71
N THR A 296 12.02 4.46 15.48
CA THR A 296 12.65 5.74 15.17
C THR A 296 11.69 6.69 14.48
N GLY A 297 10.73 6.17 13.69
CA GLY A 297 9.88 6.97 12.81
C GLY A 297 10.52 7.27 11.47
N LEU A 298 11.66 6.65 11.14
CA LEU A 298 12.28 6.75 9.83
C LEU A 298 11.36 6.12 8.78
N LEU A 299 11.08 6.90 7.74
CA LEU A 299 10.34 6.43 6.57
C LEU A 299 11.31 6.06 5.46
N LEU A 300 11.11 4.88 4.90
CA LEU A 300 11.93 4.31 3.85
C LEU A 300 11.07 4.05 2.61
N ALA A 301 11.62 4.27 1.43
CA ALA A 301 11.00 3.90 0.17
C ALA A 301 12.00 3.13 -0.68
N GLU A 302 11.54 2.12 -1.41
CA GLU A 302 12.40 1.37 -2.32
C GLU A 302 12.69 2.19 -3.59
N CYS A 303 13.96 2.25 -3.98
CA CYS A 303 14.32 2.64 -5.33
C CYS A 303 13.92 1.52 -6.30
N SER A 304 13.02 1.82 -7.23
CA SER A 304 12.55 0.87 -8.25
C SER A 304 13.68 0.22 -9.05
N THR A 305 14.73 0.98 -9.35
CA THR A 305 15.89 0.57 -10.14
C THR A 305 16.92 -0.24 -9.37
N THR A 306 17.34 0.24 -8.20
CA THR A 306 18.46 -0.37 -7.44
C THR A 306 18.01 -1.32 -6.35
N LYS A 307 16.71 -1.35 -6.02
CA LYS A 307 16.13 -2.07 -4.88
C LYS A 307 16.71 -1.66 -3.51
N VAL A 308 17.36 -0.50 -3.46
CA VAL A 308 17.89 0.09 -2.23
C VAL A 308 16.80 0.87 -1.53
N LEU A 309 16.79 0.78 -0.21
CA LEU A 309 15.95 1.59 0.66
C LEU A 309 16.53 2.99 0.80
N ASN A 310 15.79 3.97 0.33
CA ASN A 310 16.11 5.38 0.49
C ASN A 310 15.29 5.98 1.63
N LEU A 311 15.89 6.94 2.33
CA LEU A 311 15.17 7.76 3.28
C LEU A 311 14.10 8.59 2.53
N ALA A 312 12.84 8.36 2.85
CA ALA A 312 11.69 9.09 2.31
C ALA A 312 11.27 10.26 3.22
N GLY A 313 11.62 10.19 4.51
CA GLY A 313 11.33 11.23 5.49
C GLY A 313 11.37 10.71 6.91
N HIS A 314 10.79 11.49 7.81
CA HIS A 314 10.77 11.20 9.24
C HIS A 314 9.42 11.58 9.84
N LEU A 315 8.80 10.68 10.59
CA LEU A 315 7.61 10.99 11.37
C LEU A 315 7.96 11.92 12.54
N TRP A 316 7.03 12.78 12.92
CA TRP A 316 7.11 13.53 14.18
C TRP A 316 6.48 12.73 15.33
N GLY A 317 6.76 13.13 16.58
CA GLY A 317 6.44 12.34 17.77
C GLY A 317 4.99 11.87 17.85
N ALA A 318 4.03 12.78 17.70
CA ALA A 318 2.60 12.42 17.77
C ALA A 318 2.16 11.42 16.69
N MET A 319 2.70 11.52 15.47
CA MET A 319 2.37 10.59 14.38
C MET A 319 2.98 9.21 14.64
N LEU A 320 4.20 9.15 15.17
CA LEU A 320 4.87 7.90 15.51
C LEU A 320 4.19 7.19 16.70
N ILE A 321 3.90 7.91 17.77
CA ILE A 321 3.28 7.35 19.00
C ILE A 321 1.88 6.81 18.71
N SER A 322 1.15 7.41 17.75
CA SER A 322 -0.18 6.95 17.34
C SER A 322 -0.16 5.78 16.35
N MET A 323 1.01 5.26 15.96
CA MET A 323 1.10 4.13 15.03
C MET A 323 0.38 2.90 15.60
N PRO A 324 -0.67 2.39 14.93
CA PRO A 324 -1.40 1.23 15.41
C PRO A 324 -0.63 -0.08 15.18
N SER A 325 -0.85 -1.07 16.05
CA SER A 325 -0.32 -2.42 15.88
C SER A 325 -1.27 -3.35 15.13
N ALA A 326 -2.58 -3.10 15.22
CA ALA A 326 -3.59 -3.86 14.50
C ALA A 326 -3.66 -3.41 13.03
N ARG A 327 -3.71 -4.36 12.10
CA ARG A 327 -3.69 -4.05 10.66
C ARG A 327 -4.89 -3.22 10.21
N PHE A 328 -6.07 -3.47 10.78
CA PHE A 328 -7.28 -2.71 10.47
C PHE A 328 -7.09 -1.21 10.76
N ASP A 329 -6.65 -0.88 11.99
CA ASP A 329 -6.40 0.49 12.42
C ASP A 329 -5.17 1.10 11.72
N LEU A 330 -4.22 0.27 11.31
CA LEU A 330 -3.04 0.72 10.57
C LEU A 330 -3.40 1.30 9.19
N VAL A 331 -4.52 0.89 8.57
CA VAL A 331 -4.91 1.38 7.23
C VAL A 331 -5.11 2.90 7.20
N PRO A 332 -5.99 3.52 7.99
CA PRO A 332 -6.17 4.97 7.98
C PRO A 332 -4.90 5.71 8.41
N TRP A 333 -4.16 5.19 9.40
CA TRP A 333 -2.88 5.78 9.80
C TRP A 333 -1.86 5.76 8.64
N ALA A 334 -1.75 4.65 7.92
CA ALA A 334 -0.85 4.52 6.77
C ALA A 334 -1.30 5.38 5.59
N ALA A 335 -2.60 5.59 5.39
CA ALA A 335 -3.13 6.51 4.39
C ALA A 335 -2.69 7.95 4.67
N ARG A 336 -2.75 8.39 5.93
CA ARG A 336 -2.20 9.69 6.36
C ARG A 336 -0.71 9.80 6.11
N VAL A 337 0.07 8.78 6.45
CA VAL A 337 1.52 8.75 6.16
C VAL A 337 1.76 8.84 4.65
N LYS A 338 1.03 8.09 3.83
CA LYS A 338 1.13 8.15 2.37
C LYS A 338 0.84 9.54 1.84
N LEU A 339 -0.20 10.23 2.33
CA LEU A 339 -0.52 11.60 1.91
C LEU A 339 0.58 12.58 2.31
N VAL A 340 0.95 12.64 3.59
CA VAL A 340 1.96 13.59 4.10
C VAL A 340 3.34 13.36 3.48
N PHE A 341 3.66 12.10 3.19
CA PHE A 341 4.93 11.70 2.57
C PHE A 341 4.87 11.53 1.06
N ASN A 342 3.76 11.94 0.44
CA ASN A 342 3.70 12.04 -0.99
C ASN A 342 4.50 13.26 -1.48
N ALA A 343 5.63 13.01 -2.12
CA ALA A 343 6.50 14.04 -2.66
C ALA A 343 6.44 14.13 -4.20
N HIS A 344 5.62 13.31 -4.85
CA HIS A 344 5.59 13.20 -6.30
C HIS A 344 4.21 13.51 -6.85
N MET A 345 4.19 14.35 -7.87
CA MET A 345 3.06 14.53 -8.76
C MET A 345 3.32 13.69 -10.01
N THR A 346 2.28 13.12 -10.61
CA THR A 346 2.45 12.27 -11.80
C THR A 346 3.13 13.05 -12.95
N LYS A 347 3.99 12.38 -13.71
CA LYS A 347 4.65 12.98 -14.87
C LYS A 347 3.66 13.26 -16.02
N GLU A 348 2.62 12.45 -16.17
CA GLU A 348 1.57 12.67 -17.18
C GLU A 348 0.66 13.85 -16.81
N ASP A 349 0.52 14.83 -17.71
CA ASP A 349 -0.17 16.10 -17.42
C ASP A 349 -1.65 15.92 -17.04
N LYS A 350 -2.38 15.02 -17.71
CA LYS A 350 -3.78 14.74 -17.40
C LYS A 350 -3.93 14.19 -16.00
N ARG A 351 -3.23 13.09 -15.68
CA ARG A 351 -3.21 12.48 -14.35
C ARG A 351 -2.71 13.46 -13.29
N ARG A 352 -1.81 14.38 -13.65
CA ARG A 352 -1.29 15.40 -12.72
C ARG A 352 -2.38 16.39 -12.34
N GLY A 353 -3.18 16.81 -13.33
CA GLY A 353 -4.37 17.62 -13.12
C GLY A 353 -5.34 16.94 -12.16
N GLU A 354 -5.65 15.66 -12.40
CA GLU A 354 -6.54 14.85 -11.56
C GLU A 354 -6.00 14.68 -10.13
N CYS A 355 -4.68 14.47 -9.95
CA CYS A 355 -4.05 14.41 -8.62
C CYS A 355 -4.20 15.74 -7.87
N ILE A 356 -3.96 16.86 -8.56
CA ILE A 356 -4.06 18.19 -7.96
C ILE A 356 -5.50 18.49 -7.56
N GLU A 357 -6.47 18.16 -8.41
CA GLU A 357 -7.89 18.35 -8.14
C GLU A 357 -8.35 17.52 -6.93
N LEU A 358 -8.01 16.22 -6.91
CA LEU A 358 -8.32 15.32 -5.80
C LEU A 358 -7.81 15.87 -4.47
N LEU A 359 -6.54 16.28 -4.41
CA LEU A 359 -5.94 16.79 -3.19
C LEU A 359 -6.47 18.18 -2.80
N ASN A 360 -6.80 19.05 -3.78
CA ASN A 360 -7.39 20.36 -3.48
C ASN A 360 -8.77 20.20 -2.85
N ASN A 361 -9.62 19.35 -3.44
CA ASN A 361 -10.96 19.09 -2.93
C ASN A 361 -10.89 18.53 -1.49
N ALA A 362 -9.97 17.60 -1.24
CA ALA A 362 -9.75 17.06 0.10
C ALA A 362 -9.24 18.12 1.09
N PHE A 363 -8.30 18.98 0.68
CA PHE A 363 -7.77 20.03 1.53
C PHE A 363 -8.82 21.11 1.84
N ASP A 364 -9.62 21.50 0.86
CA ASP A 364 -10.72 22.45 1.05
C ASP A 364 -11.84 21.88 1.93
N ALA A 365 -11.99 20.54 1.98
CA ALA A 365 -12.83 19.83 2.94
C ALA A 365 -12.19 19.71 4.35
N GLY A 366 -10.97 20.22 4.56
CA GLY A 366 -10.29 20.27 5.86
C GLY A 366 -9.22 19.20 6.08
N MET A 367 -8.90 18.36 5.09
CA MET A 367 -7.86 17.34 5.21
C MET A 367 -6.46 17.96 5.07
N VAL A 368 -5.84 18.31 6.20
CA VAL A 368 -4.51 18.96 6.24
C VAL A 368 -3.44 18.12 5.54
N GLU A 369 -3.48 16.79 5.67
CA GLU A 369 -2.55 15.88 5.02
C GLU A 369 -2.54 16.02 3.49
N ALA A 370 -3.70 16.28 2.87
CA ALA A 370 -3.79 16.54 1.44
C ALA A 370 -3.14 17.88 1.05
N GLY A 371 -3.28 18.90 1.91
CA GLY A 371 -2.59 20.19 1.75
C GLY A 371 -1.06 20.04 1.80
N ILE A 372 -0.54 19.21 2.71
CA ILE A 372 0.89 18.90 2.78
C ILE A 372 1.35 18.14 1.54
N ALA A 373 0.59 17.14 1.09
CA ALA A 373 0.87 16.40 -0.15
C ALA A 373 0.99 17.34 -1.36
N LEU A 374 0.06 18.29 -1.48
CA LEU A 374 0.09 19.32 -2.53
C LEU A 374 1.33 20.20 -2.43
N ALA A 375 1.62 20.71 -1.25
CA ALA A 375 2.74 21.64 -1.04
C ALA A 375 4.07 20.97 -1.43
N ARG A 376 4.29 19.74 -0.96
CA ARG A 376 5.48 18.94 -1.30
C ARG A 376 5.54 18.55 -2.78
N GLY A 377 4.39 18.22 -3.38
CA GLY A 377 4.30 17.99 -4.82
C GLY A 377 4.76 19.20 -5.63
N TYR A 378 4.38 20.41 -5.21
CA TYR A 378 4.83 21.66 -5.84
C TYR A 378 6.31 21.98 -5.57
N GLU A 379 6.83 21.71 -4.37
CA GLU A 379 8.28 21.83 -4.10
C GLU A 379 9.09 20.99 -5.08
N ARG A 380 8.65 19.75 -5.33
CA ARG A 380 9.34 18.81 -6.23
C ARG A 380 9.35 19.26 -7.68
N ILE A 381 8.33 20.01 -8.14
CA ILE A 381 8.30 20.63 -9.47
C ILE A 381 9.41 21.69 -9.61
N GLY A 382 9.76 22.40 -8.53
CA GLY A 382 10.95 23.23 -8.44
C GLY A 382 10.94 24.55 -9.22
N THR A 383 9.92 24.84 -10.02
CA THR A 383 9.78 26.15 -10.71
C THR A 383 9.42 27.27 -9.72
N ALA A 384 9.76 28.52 -10.03
CA ALA A 384 9.42 29.66 -9.17
C ALA A 384 7.92 29.73 -8.84
N LYS A 385 7.06 29.54 -9.85
CA LYS A 385 5.60 29.49 -9.69
C LYS A 385 5.14 28.34 -8.79
N ALA A 386 5.79 27.18 -8.90
CA ALA A 386 5.46 26.03 -8.04
C ALA A 386 5.92 26.27 -6.60
N LYS A 387 7.12 26.81 -6.38
CA LYS A 387 7.59 27.21 -5.04
C LYS A 387 6.66 28.23 -4.38
N GLU A 388 6.18 29.22 -5.12
CA GLU A 388 5.21 30.18 -4.61
C GLU A 388 3.90 29.50 -4.17
N LYS A 389 3.37 28.59 -4.99
CA LYS A 389 2.19 27.79 -4.64
C LYS A 389 2.41 26.94 -3.40
N ALA A 390 3.56 26.27 -3.27
CA ALA A 390 3.91 25.51 -2.08
C ALA A 390 3.91 26.42 -0.83
N GLY A 391 4.55 27.59 -0.91
CA GLY A 391 4.54 28.57 0.19
C GLY A 391 3.16 29.12 0.54
N GLN A 392 2.26 29.29 -0.44
CA GLN A 392 0.86 29.66 -0.18
C GLN A 392 0.11 28.55 0.59
N LEU A 393 0.34 27.28 0.21
CA LEU A 393 -0.27 26.13 0.88
C LEU A 393 0.23 25.99 2.32
N TYR A 394 1.54 26.08 2.58
CA TYR A 394 2.06 26.04 3.95
C TYR A 394 1.55 27.19 4.81
N ARG A 395 1.40 28.41 4.26
CA ARG A 395 0.78 29.51 4.98
C ARG A 395 -0.68 29.26 5.32
N ARG A 396 -1.45 28.64 4.41
CA ARG A 396 -2.85 28.21 4.68
C ARG A 396 -2.94 27.13 5.75
N ILE A 397 -2.01 26.16 5.73
CA ILE A 397 -1.94 25.09 6.73
C ILE A 397 -1.53 25.66 8.11
N GLY A 398 -0.64 26.64 8.11
CA GLY A 398 -0.16 27.33 9.30
C GLY A 398 0.89 26.54 10.07
N ALA A 399 1.40 27.15 11.16
CA ALA A 399 2.48 26.61 11.98
C ALA A 399 2.06 25.50 12.97
N GLY A 400 0.78 25.12 12.97
CA GLY A 400 0.30 24.01 13.79
C GLY A 400 0.74 22.63 13.26
N HIS A 401 0.98 22.52 11.95
CA HIS A 401 1.53 21.30 11.37
C HIS A 401 3.08 21.33 11.37
N PRO A 402 3.79 20.32 11.91
CA PRO A 402 5.25 20.38 12.10
C PRO A 402 6.04 20.62 10.82
N MET A 403 5.65 19.96 9.72
CA MET A 403 6.32 20.16 8.42
C MET A 403 6.06 21.56 7.84
N SER A 404 4.89 22.14 8.12
CA SER A 404 4.55 23.48 7.66
C SER A 404 5.32 24.53 8.45
N ALA A 405 5.36 24.40 9.78
CA ALA A 405 6.19 25.24 10.64
C ALA A 405 7.67 25.18 10.22
N TYR A 406 8.18 23.99 9.92
CA TYR A 406 9.55 23.80 9.44
C TYR A 406 9.81 24.52 8.11
N PHE A 407 8.94 24.35 7.11
CA PHE A 407 9.06 25.07 5.84
C PHE A 407 9.02 26.59 6.03
N LEU A 408 8.06 27.07 6.83
CA LEU A 408 7.89 28.50 7.09
C LEU A 408 9.08 29.08 7.86
N ALA A 409 9.72 28.31 8.75
CA ALA A 409 10.95 28.73 9.42
C ALA A 409 12.06 29.01 8.40
N HIS A 410 12.32 28.08 7.49
CA HIS A 410 13.31 28.27 6.43
C HIS A 410 12.98 29.46 5.53
N SER A 411 11.71 29.65 5.18
CA SER A 411 11.25 30.83 4.42
C SER A 411 11.50 32.14 5.18
N ALA A 412 11.29 32.16 6.50
CA ALA A 412 11.56 33.31 7.35
C ALA A 412 13.07 33.61 7.44
N LEU A 413 13.90 32.58 7.56
CA LEU A 413 15.36 32.71 7.56
C LEU A 413 15.87 33.30 6.23
N GLU A 414 15.40 32.79 5.10
CA GLU A 414 15.74 33.33 3.77
C GLU A 414 15.31 34.80 3.60
N ALA A 415 14.20 35.19 4.24
CA ALA A 415 13.69 36.56 4.23
C ALA A 415 14.35 37.48 5.29
N GLY A 416 15.26 36.97 6.12
CA GLY A 416 15.88 37.73 7.21
C GLY A 416 14.95 38.06 8.38
N LEU A 417 13.85 37.32 8.54
CA LEU A 417 12.87 37.48 9.62
C LEU A 417 13.25 36.59 10.81
N GLU A 418 14.22 37.03 11.59
CA GLU A 418 14.85 36.22 12.64
C GLU A 418 13.88 35.78 13.76
N ASP A 419 13.03 36.68 14.25
CA ASP A 419 12.05 36.37 15.31
C ASP A 419 11.03 35.30 14.86
N ASP A 420 10.59 35.39 13.61
CA ASP A 420 9.68 34.41 13.00
C ASP A 420 10.39 33.07 12.84
N PHE A 421 11.63 33.05 12.35
CA PHE A 421 12.43 31.84 12.25
C PHE A 421 12.52 31.11 13.59
N TRP A 422 12.92 31.80 14.66
CA TRP A 422 13.08 31.19 15.99
C TRP A 422 11.77 30.66 16.57
N THR A 423 10.66 31.35 16.31
CA THR A 423 9.32 30.92 16.74
C THR A 423 8.91 29.65 15.99
N LEU A 424 9.07 29.63 14.67
CA LEU A 424 8.62 28.56 13.80
C LEU A 424 9.47 27.30 13.93
N ILE A 425 10.80 27.42 13.97
CA ILE A 425 11.70 26.26 14.11
C ILE A 425 11.51 25.58 15.46
N ARG A 426 11.31 26.37 16.53
CA ARG A 426 11.01 25.85 17.87
C ARG A 426 9.66 25.14 17.90
N SER A 427 8.64 25.66 17.22
CA SER A 427 7.35 24.98 17.09
C SER A 427 7.50 23.60 16.46
N ALA A 428 8.17 23.50 15.31
CA ALA A 428 8.41 22.24 14.62
C ALA A 428 9.27 21.26 15.45
N ALA A 429 10.34 21.75 16.10
CA ALA A 429 11.20 20.94 16.96
C ALA A 429 10.47 20.44 18.21
N SER A 430 9.57 21.25 18.78
CA SER A 430 8.75 20.89 19.95
C SER A 430 7.71 19.81 19.62
N ALA A 431 7.27 19.72 18.37
CA ALA A 431 6.46 18.60 17.88
C ALA A 431 7.27 17.31 17.66
N GLU A 432 8.55 17.32 18.01
CA GLU A 432 9.49 16.22 17.87
C GLU A 432 9.71 15.80 16.42
N TYR A 433 9.75 16.78 15.50
CA TYR A 433 10.10 16.54 14.11
C TYR A 433 11.63 16.58 13.93
N PRO A 434 12.32 15.45 13.64
CA PRO A 434 13.77 15.39 13.74
C PRO A 434 14.55 16.33 12.81
N PRO A 435 14.16 16.54 11.54
CA PRO A 435 14.78 17.57 10.71
C PRO A 435 14.74 18.97 11.35
N ALA A 436 13.61 19.34 11.99
CA ALA A 436 13.50 20.61 12.70
C ALA A 436 14.34 20.66 13.98
N ILE A 437 14.44 19.56 14.73
CA ILE A 437 15.33 19.48 15.90
C ILE A 437 16.79 19.67 15.47
N THR A 438 17.19 19.03 14.37
CA THR A 438 18.54 19.13 13.82
C THR A 438 18.87 20.57 13.44
N ASP A 439 18.01 21.22 12.65
CA ASP A 439 18.23 22.59 12.20
C ASP A 439 18.13 23.61 13.34
N TYR A 440 17.27 23.35 14.34
CA TYR A 440 17.27 24.13 15.57
C TYR A 440 18.61 24.04 16.31
N GLY A 441 19.19 22.83 16.39
CA GLY A 441 20.52 22.62 16.93
C GLY A 441 21.62 23.33 16.14
N ILE A 442 21.53 23.36 14.80
CA ILE A 442 22.45 24.11 13.95
C ILE A 442 22.37 25.60 14.26
N ALA A 443 21.17 26.17 14.33
CA ALA A 443 20.95 27.57 14.63
C ALA A 443 21.47 27.96 16.04
N LEU A 444 21.24 27.11 17.05
CA LEU A 444 21.77 27.29 18.40
C LEU A 444 23.31 27.28 18.42
N LYS A 445 23.92 26.36 17.68
CA LYS A 445 25.39 26.27 17.57
C LYS A 445 25.95 27.52 16.89
N ASP A 446 25.30 28.01 15.84
CA ASP A 446 25.73 29.19 15.09
C ASP A 446 25.53 30.49 15.91
N SER A 447 24.58 30.52 16.86
CA SER A 447 24.43 31.61 17.85
C SER A 447 25.31 31.45 19.10
N GLY A 448 26.10 30.38 19.18
CA GLY A 448 27.09 30.15 20.25
C GLY A 448 26.61 29.29 21.43
N ASP A 449 25.37 28.79 21.41
CA ASP A 449 24.85 27.85 22.42
C ASP A 449 25.19 26.40 22.05
N TYR A 450 26.46 26.05 22.21
CA TYR A 450 26.96 24.70 21.90
C TYR A 450 26.37 23.60 22.79
N ILE A 451 25.98 23.93 24.02
CA ILE A 451 25.44 22.93 24.97
C ILE A 451 24.04 22.53 24.53
N GLU A 452 23.16 23.49 24.26
CA GLU A 452 21.80 23.18 23.85
C GLU A 452 21.77 22.58 22.44
N ALA A 453 22.63 23.07 21.53
CA ALA A 453 22.84 22.45 20.22
C ALA A 453 23.21 20.96 20.34
N GLY A 454 24.13 20.62 21.24
CA GLY A 454 24.52 19.25 21.51
C GLY A 454 23.35 18.37 21.96
N LYS A 455 22.48 18.88 22.85
CA LYS A 455 21.27 18.15 23.27
C LYS A 455 20.32 17.92 22.11
N MET A 456 20.12 18.91 21.24
CA MET A 456 19.28 18.78 20.05
C MET A 456 19.83 17.72 19.09
N PHE A 457 21.14 17.74 18.80
CA PHE A 457 21.75 16.72 17.95
C PHE A 457 21.64 15.31 18.53
N ILE A 458 21.83 15.14 19.85
CA ILE A 458 21.63 13.84 20.50
C ILE A 458 20.17 13.38 20.39
N LYS A 459 19.21 14.27 20.66
CA LYS A 459 17.77 13.96 20.58
C LYS A 459 17.38 13.49 19.17
N SER A 460 17.78 14.24 18.13
CA SER A 460 17.47 13.91 16.75
C SER A 460 18.23 12.66 16.24
N MET A 461 19.49 12.48 16.66
CA MET A 461 20.26 11.25 16.39
C MET A 461 19.60 10.00 16.98
N GLN A 462 19.05 10.09 18.21
CA GLN A 462 18.31 8.99 18.84
C GLN A 462 17.01 8.66 18.11
N ALA A 463 16.37 9.68 17.52
CA ALA A 463 15.25 9.48 16.60
C ALA A 463 15.71 8.93 15.24
N GLY A 464 17.01 8.79 14.98
CA GLY A 464 17.52 8.17 13.74
C GLY A 464 17.94 9.15 12.66
N ASP A 465 17.87 10.47 12.89
CA ASP A 465 18.35 11.48 11.94
C ASP A 465 19.87 11.34 11.72
N ALA A 466 20.26 11.13 10.47
CA ALA A 466 21.65 10.95 10.08
C ALA A 466 22.42 12.28 10.07
N GLU A 467 21.79 13.39 9.72
CA GLU A 467 22.41 14.73 9.70
C GLU A 467 22.73 15.14 11.14
N ALA A 468 21.80 14.94 12.08
CA ALA A 468 22.05 15.18 13.50
C ALA A 468 23.25 14.39 14.03
N ALA A 469 23.31 13.11 13.68
CA ALA A 469 24.42 12.22 14.05
C ALA A 469 25.75 12.70 13.46
N PHE A 470 25.74 13.20 12.22
CA PHE A 470 26.91 13.80 11.59
C PHE A 470 27.35 15.09 12.31
N ARG A 471 26.44 16.03 12.57
CA ARG A 471 26.72 17.28 13.29
C ARG A 471 27.24 17.04 14.70
N PHE A 472 26.66 16.08 15.41
CA PHE A 472 27.17 15.66 16.71
C PHE A 472 28.60 15.09 16.60
N GLY A 473 28.87 14.27 15.57
CA GLY A 473 30.20 13.76 15.28
C GLY A 473 31.24 14.88 15.03
N GLU A 474 30.90 15.88 14.22
CA GLU A 474 31.76 17.05 13.99
C GLU A 474 32.06 17.81 15.29
N MET A 475 31.05 17.98 16.15
CA MET A 475 31.18 18.65 17.44
C MET A 475 32.11 17.86 18.38
N MET A 476 31.98 16.53 18.43
CA MET A 476 32.84 15.66 19.23
C MET A 476 34.30 15.65 18.72
N ILE A 477 34.53 15.71 17.40
CA ILE A 477 35.87 15.87 16.84
C ILE A 477 36.52 17.16 17.35
N LYS A 478 35.80 18.28 17.31
CA LYS A 478 36.30 19.57 17.81
C LYS A 478 36.58 19.56 19.30
N ALA A 479 35.82 18.78 20.07
CA ALA A 479 36.04 18.58 21.51
C ALA A 479 37.18 17.60 21.83
N GLY A 480 37.75 16.90 20.85
CA GLY A 480 38.77 15.86 21.05
C GLY A 480 38.21 14.49 21.48
N GLU A 481 36.89 14.33 21.49
CA GLU A 481 36.18 13.11 21.91
C GLU A 481 36.02 12.13 20.74
N TYR A 482 37.15 11.64 20.22
CA TYR A 482 37.18 10.85 18.97
C TYR A 482 36.40 9.53 19.02
N GLY A 483 36.30 8.91 20.20
CA GLY A 483 35.52 7.68 20.38
C GLY A 483 34.02 7.90 20.21
N GLU A 484 33.48 8.97 20.81
CA GLU A 484 32.08 9.37 20.64
C GLU A 484 31.81 9.88 19.22
N ALA A 485 32.76 10.61 18.63
CA ALA A 485 32.68 11.03 17.23
C ALA A 485 32.52 9.83 16.28
N LEU A 486 33.32 8.76 16.42
CA LEU A 486 33.19 7.58 15.58
C LEU A 486 31.84 6.87 15.74
N LYS A 487 31.31 6.77 16.96
CA LYS A 487 29.97 6.21 17.21
C LYS A 487 28.88 7.02 16.50
N ALA A 488 28.94 8.34 16.63
CA ALA A 488 27.99 9.25 16.00
C ALA A 488 28.07 9.20 14.46
N LEU A 489 29.27 9.28 13.91
CA LEU A 489 29.49 9.17 12.46
C LEU A 489 29.03 7.80 11.92
N ARG A 490 29.22 6.71 12.68
CA ARG A 490 28.66 5.40 12.33
C ARG A 490 27.15 5.39 12.29
N ALA A 491 26.47 6.02 13.25
CA ALA A 491 25.01 6.15 13.23
C ALA A 491 24.50 6.94 11.99
N ALA A 492 25.31 7.86 11.46
CA ALA A 492 25.02 8.62 10.24
C ALA A 492 25.30 7.82 8.95
N TRP A 493 26.53 7.32 8.77
CA TRP A 493 26.91 6.68 7.49
C TRP A 493 26.22 5.33 7.25
N THR A 494 25.81 4.62 8.31
CA THR A 494 24.98 3.41 8.18
C THR A 494 23.59 3.69 7.61
N LYS A 495 23.14 4.96 7.66
CA LYS A 495 21.94 5.47 6.99
C LYS A 495 22.25 6.20 5.67
N ASN A 496 23.38 5.84 5.04
CA ASN A 496 23.83 6.34 3.75
C ASN A 496 24.21 7.83 3.71
N HIS A 497 24.50 8.47 4.85
CA HIS A 497 25.01 9.84 4.87
C HIS A 497 26.42 9.92 4.27
N ALA A 498 26.59 10.75 3.24
CA ALA A 498 27.77 10.70 2.42
C ALA A 498 29.01 11.31 3.09
N GLU A 499 28.89 12.52 3.62
CA GLU A 499 29.94 13.23 4.34
C GLU A 499 30.37 12.47 5.58
N ALA A 500 29.42 11.90 6.36
CA ALA A 500 29.75 11.14 7.55
C ALA A 500 30.69 9.96 7.27
N ALA A 501 30.50 9.24 6.15
CA ALA A 501 31.39 8.14 5.77
C ALA A 501 32.81 8.65 5.49
N ASN A 502 32.92 9.78 4.78
CA ASN A 502 34.20 10.37 4.41
C ASN A 502 34.92 10.94 5.65
N THR A 503 34.20 11.63 6.53
CA THR A 503 34.72 12.17 7.80
C THR A 503 35.13 11.05 8.74
N ALA A 504 34.38 9.95 8.82
CA ALA A 504 34.76 8.79 9.61
C ALA A 504 36.02 8.11 9.06
N HIS A 505 36.15 8.01 7.73
CA HIS A 505 37.35 7.48 7.09
C HIS A 505 38.60 8.33 7.42
N TRP A 506 38.48 9.65 7.27
CA TRP A 506 39.52 10.60 7.65
C TRP A 506 39.89 10.45 9.13
N LEU A 507 38.90 10.49 10.02
CA LEU A 507 39.12 10.39 11.47
C LEU A 507 39.82 9.08 11.85
N CYS A 508 39.39 7.93 11.30
CA CYS A 508 40.07 6.66 11.55
C CYS A 508 41.54 6.68 11.10
N THR A 509 41.82 7.33 9.97
CA THR A 509 43.18 7.45 9.43
C THR A 509 44.06 8.29 10.36
N GLU A 510 43.54 9.45 10.80
CA GLU A 510 44.24 10.31 11.77
C GLU A 510 44.46 9.60 13.10
N MET A 511 43.44 8.90 13.61
CA MET A 511 43.55 8.13 14.84
C MET A 511 44.64 7.04 14.75
N ILE A 512 44.77 6.35 13.60
CA ILE A 512 45.85 5.37 13.39
C ILE A 512 47.21 6.05 13.35
N ASN A 513 47.35 7.13 12.56
CA ASN A 513 48.61 7.87 12.40
C ASN A 513 49.13 8.42 13.74
N HIS A 514 48.22 8.90 14.59
CA HIS A 514 48.51 9.47 15.90
C HIS A 514 48.40 8.48 17.07
N ARG A 515 48.17 7.19 16.79
CA ARG A 515 48.02 6.11 17.80
C ARG A 515 46.94 6.40 18.84
N LEU A 516 45.83 7.00 18.41
CA LEU A 516 44.65 7.30 19.22
C LEU A 516 43.66 6.14 19.17
N GLY A 517 43.17 5.72 20.35
CA GLY A 517 42.24 4.59 20.47
C GLY A 517 42.89 3.23 20.24
N LYS A 518 42.07 2.18 20.23
CA LYS A 518 42.54 0.79 20.05
C LYS A 518 42.71 0.49 18.56
N HIS A 519 43.96 0.34 18.13
CA HIS A 519 44.32 0.10 16.72
C HIS A 519 43.45 -0.97 16.01
N GLY A 520 43.20 -2.12 16.64
CA GLY A 520 42.40 -3.19 16.05
C GLY A 520 40.91 -2.82 15.84
N GLU A 521 40.34 -2.02 16.73
CA GLU A 521 38.95 -1.54 16.60
C GLU A 521 38.85 -0.49 15.49
N VAL A 522 39.77 0.48 15.45
CA VAL A 522 39.81 1.53 14.42
C VAL A 522 40.08 0.94 13.02
N MET A 523 40.94 -0.07 12.91
CA MET A 523 41.18 -0.77 11.64
C MET A 523 39.96 -1.53 11.13
N ARG A 524 39.16 -2.11 12.04
CA ARG A 524 37.89 -2.77 11.68
C ARG A 524 36.88 -1.75 11.18
N GLU A 525 36.73 -0.64 11.91
CA GLU A 525 35.88 0.49 11.53
C GLU A 525 36.23 0.99 10.12
N LEU A 526 37.52 1.23 9.85
CA LEU A 526 38.01 1.69 8.56
C LEU A 526 37.68 0.72 7.42
N LYS A 527 37.70 -0.59 7.68
CA LYS A 527 37.31 -1.61 6.70
C LYS A 527 35.81 -1.54 6.38
N ASP A 528 34.97 -1.40 7.40
CA ASP A 528 33.51 -1.29 7.24
C ASP A 528 33.14 -0.03 6.46
N ILE A 529 33.78 1.10 6.78
CA ILE A 529 33.58 2.38 6.07
C ILE A 529 33.98 2.26 4.59
N LYS A 530 35.14 1.65 4.29
CA LYS A 530 35.57 1.44 2.90
C LYS A 530 34.58 0.60 2.11
N PHE A 531 34.03 -0.46 2.72
CA PHE A 531 32.99 -1.26 2.10
C PHE A 531 31.71 -0.45 1.84
N ALA A 532 31.27 0.37 2.80
CA ALA A 532 30.10 1.23 2.65
C ALA A 532 30.28 2.25 1.51
N ILE A 533 31.44 2.91 1.44
CA ILE A 533 31.79 3.85 0.36
C ILE A 533 31.77 3.15 -1.00
N GLN A 534 32.42 1.99 -1.13
CA GLN A 534 32.44 1.22 -2.38
C GLN A 534 31.04 0.79 -2.83
N LYS A 535 30.23 0.30 -1.90
CA LYS A 535 28.83 -0.09 -2.16
C LYS A 535 28.03 1.10 -2.67
N ARG A 536 28.15 2.26 -2.02
CA ARG A 536 27.49 3.52 -2.43
C ARG A 536 27.91 3.94 -3.83
N THR A 537 29.21 4.02 -4.11
CA THR A 537 29.72 4.38 -5.45
C THR A 537 29.17 3.47 -6.55
N ARG A 538 29.12 2.16 -6.29
CA ARG A 538 28.53 1.20 -7.24
C ARG A 538 27.06 1.49 -7.52
N LEU A 539 26.29 1.82 -6.49
CA LEU A 539 24.85 2.13 -6.61
C LEU A 539 24.61 3.48 -7.30
N THR A 540 25.41 4.50 -7.00
CA THR A 540 25.37 5.80 -7.69
C THR A 540 25.62 5.62 -9.19
N ASN A 541 26.68 4.89 -9.56
CA ASN A 541 26.98 4.61 -10.96
C ASN A 541 25.87 3.83 -11.68
N GLN A 542 25.12 2.99 -10.95
CA GLN A 542 23.98 2.27 -11.51
C GLN A 542 22.81 3.22 -11.77
N LEU A 543 22.47 4.09 -10.82
CA LEU A 543 21.42 5.11 -10.99
C LEU A 543 21.70 6.04 -12.19
N GLU A 544 22.96 6.45 -12.36
CA GLU A 544 23.36 7.29 -13.49
C GLU A 544 23.22 6.58 -14.84
N ARG A 545 23.52 5.27 -14.91
CA ARG A 545 23.36 4.46 -16.13
C ARG A 545 21.92 4.24 -16.50
N ASP A 546 21.06 4.05 -15.51
CA ASP A 546 19.68 3.65 -15.71
C ASP A 546 18.73 4.85 -15.95
N GLY A 547 19.26 6.08 -15.93
CA GLY A 547 18.54 7.30 -16.29
C GLY A 547 17.47 7.70 -15.27
N ALA A 548 17.84 8.55 -14.31
CA ALA A 548 16.99 9.06 -13.24
C ALA A 548 15.62 9.64 -13.69
#